data_AF-A0AAW7D4C8-F1
#
_entry.id   AF-A0AAW7D4C8-F1
#
_cell.length_a   1.000
_cell.length_b   1.000
_cell.length_c   1.000
_cell.angle_alpha   90.00
_cell.angle_beta   90.00
_cell.angle_gamma   90.00
#
_symmetry.space_group_name_H-M   'P 1'
#
loop_
_entity.id
_entity.type
_entity.pdbx_description
1 polymer ?
#
loop_
_entity_poly.entity_id
_entity_poly.type
_entity_poly.pdbx_seq_one_letter_code
_entity_poly.pdbx_strand_id
1 'polypeptide(L)'
;MREFPSILLSTDALASTAAITIVHSNISVVNYLRHAEVGDDELHPDAFASYCVDYYYNTVKTEGLAAFIHKTQWDMDLIEIIQAGLSAMAASEHLAYFEKQMRQMKLFSKIKLAKFLQQPLEKGKDISQLLEDKTFPTEDLVSLNANWLKQHPDTHVVTIEEMQKILTDFLMEEED
;
A
#
# COMPACT_ATOMS: atom_id res chain seq x y z
N MET A 1 12.62 -7.94 18.18
CA MET A 1 11.73 -7.20 17.27
C MET A 1 10.59 -8.13 16.97
N ARG A 2 9.39 -7.75 17.39
CA ARG A 2 8.22 -8.62 17.38
C ARG A 2 7.32 -8.17 16.23
N GLU A 3 7.06 -9.07 15.31
CA GLU A 3 6.13 -8.80 14.22
C GLU A 3 4.68 -9.03 14.69
N PHE A 4 3.78 -8.13 14.31
CA PHE A 4 2.34 -8.32 14.46
C PHE A 4 1.89 -9.46 13.54
N PRO A 5 1.38 -10.59 14.07
CA PRO A 5 1.33 -11.83 13.32
C PRO A 5 0.06 -12.02 12.48
N SER A 6 -0.85 -11.05 12.46
CA SER A 6 -2.20 -11.25 11.92
C SER A 6 -2.63 -10.15 10.96
N ILE A 7 -3.45 -10.50 9.98
CA ILE A 7 -4.28 -9.56 9.25
C ILE A 7 -5.64 -9.51 9.94
N LEU A 8 -6.06 -8.35 10.46
CA LEU A 8 -7.35 -8.22 11.14
C LEU A 8 -8.39 -7.56 10.24
N LEU A 9 -9.54 -8.21 10.08
CA LEU A 9 -10.72 -7.66 9.40
C LEU A 9 -11.90 -7.63 10.37
N SER A 10 -12.70 -6.56 10.32
CA SER A 10 -13.89 -6.50 11.15
C SER A 10 -15.03 -7.35 10.57
N THR A 11 -15.85 -7.92 11.44
CA THR A 11 -17.11 -8.58 11.05
C THR A 11 -18.02 -7.65 10.24
N ASP A 12 -18.01 -6.35 10.54
CA ASP A 12 -18.81 -5.33 9.84
C ASP A 12 -18.33 -5.11 8.40
N ALA A 13 -17.01 -5.10 8.19
CA ALA A 13 -16.41 -5.02 6.86
C ALA A 13 -16.75 -6.26 6.03
N LEU A 14 -16.80 -7.45 6.65
CA LEU A 14 -17.19 -8.68 5.97
C LEU A 14 -18.69 -8.72 5.61
N ALA A 15 -19.55 -8.13 6.43
CA ALA A 15 -20.99 -8.05 6.19
C ALA A 15 -21.35 -7.05 5.06
N SER A 16 -20.45 -6.13 4.74
CA SER A 16 -20.62 -5.16 3.66
C SER A 16 -20.47 -5.80 2.28
N THR A 17 -21.26 -5.33 1.32
CA THR A 17 -21.15 -5.76 -0.09
C THR A 17 -20.05 -5.02 -0.86
N ALA A 18 -19.47 -3.96 -0.27
CA ALA A 18 -18.49 -3.11 -0.94
C ALA A 18 -17.06 -3.56 -0.61
N ALA A 19 -16.31 -4.01 -1.63
CA ALA A 19 -14.94 -4.49 -1.49
C ALA A 19 -14.02 -3.50 -0.74
N ILE A 20 -14.20 -2.20 -0.96
CA ILE A 20 -13.43 -1.15 -0.31
C ILE A 20 -13.50 -1.19 1.23
N THR A 21 -14.60 -1.69 1.81
CA THR A 21 -14.73 -1.78 3.27
C THR A 21 -13.77 -2.80 3.89
N ILE A 22 -13.45 -3.89 3.17
CA ILE A 22 -12.42 -4.86 3.58
C ILE A 22 -11.04 -4.20 3.59
N VAL A 23 -10.69 -3.51 2.50
CA VAL A 23 -9.42 -2.81 2.36
C VAL A 23 -9.27 -1.75 3.45
N HIS A 24 -10.32 -0.94 3.69
CA HIS A 24 -10.35 0.05 4.76
C HIS A 24 -10.24 -0.56 6.17
N SER A 25 -10.78 -1.75 6.40
CA SER A 25 -10.60 -2.44 7.68
C SER A 25 -9.12 -2.75 7.93
N ASN A 26 -8.42 -3.32 6.94
CA ASN A 26 -6.98 -3.56 7.04
C ASN A 26 -6.19 -2.26 7.22
N ILE A 27 -6.50 -1.23 6.42
CA ILE A 27 -5.86 0.09 6.52
C ILE A 27 -6.02 0.70 7.92
N SER A 28 -7.19 0.52 8.56
CA SER A 28 -7.44 1.06 9.89
C SER A 28 -6.54 0.42 10.94
N VAL A 29 -6.31 -0.89 10.83
CA VAL A 29 -5.42 -1.65 11.71
C VAL A 29 -3.97 -1.24 11.51
N VAL A 30 -3.49 -1.21 10.26
CA VAL A 30 -2.13 -0.77 9.92
C VAL A 30 -1.89 0.65 10.40
N ASN A 31 -2.82 1.58 10.13
CA ASN A 31 -2.70 2.95 10.63
C ASN A 31 -2.66 3.00 12.15
N TYR A 32 -3.51 2.24 12.85
CA TYR A 32 -3.51 2.23 14.31
C TYR A 32 -2.15 1.83 14.88
N LEU A 33 -1.55 0.74 14.38
CA LEU A 33 -0.23 0.28 14.80
C LEU A 33 0.85 1.33 14.50
N ARG A 34 0.87 1.92 13.30
CA ARG A 34 1.83 2.98 12.94
C ARG A 34 1.66 4.26 13.78
N HIS A 35 0.44 4.61 14.17
CA HIS A 35 0.20 5.74 15.08
C HIS A 35 0.72 5.45 16.50
N ALA A 36 0.82 4.17 16.87
CA ALA A 36 1.45 3.71 18.11
C ALA A 36 2.97 3.50 17.94
N GLU A 37 3.58 4.05 16.88
CA GLU A 37 5.02 3.99 16.59
C GLU A 37 5.58 2.58 16.30
N VAL A 38 4.71 1.60 16.02
CA VAL A 38 5.13 0.28 15.51
C VAL A 38 5.80 0.45 14.15
N GLY A 39 7.01 -0.08 14.00
CA GLY A 39 7.81 0.02 12.79
C GLY A 39 7.16 -0.70 11.61
N ASP A 40 7.44 -0.24 10.38
CA ASP A 40 6.90 -0.87 9.17
C ASP A 40 7.38 -2.34 9.02
N ASP A 41 8.54 -2.67 9.59
CA ASP A 41 9.13 -4.03 9.68
C ASP A 41 8.57 -4.88 10.84
N GLU A 42 7.73 -4.28 11.70
CA GLU A 42 7.03 -4.94 12.80
C GLU A 42 5.55 -5.19 12.46
N LEU A 43 5.08 -4.72 11.31
CA LEU A 43 3.74 -5.01 10.80
C LEU A 43 3.72 -6.36 10.08
N HIS A 44 2.55 -7.01 10.04
CA HIS A 44 2.36 -8.16 9.15
C HIS A 44 2.67 -7.75 7.70
N PRO A 45 3.59 -8.43 7.00
CA PRO A 45 4.10 -7.99 5.70
C PRO A 45 3.00 -7.86 4.64
N ASP A 46 2.06 -8.82 4.59
CA ASP A 46 0.96 -8.78 3.62
C ASP A 46 -0.15 -7.76 3.98
N ALA A 47 -0.35 -7.47 5.28
CA ALA A 47 -1.24 -6.37 5.70
C ALA A 47 -0.68 -5.03 5.22
N PHE A 48 0.64 -4.84 5.40
CA PHE A 48 1.34 -3.64 4.98
C PHE A 48 1.44 -3.54 3.46
N ALA A 49 1.69 -4.65 2.75
CA ALA A 49 1.66 -4.67 1.29
C ALA A 49 0.29 -4.27 0.73
N SER A 50 -0.81 -4.77 1.31
CA SER A 50 -2.18 -4.34 0.95
C SER A 50 -2.37 -2.82 1.13
N TYR A 51 -1.89 -2.28 2.26
CA TYR A 51 -1.92 -0.85 2.55
C TYR A 51 -1.12 -0.02 1.53
N CYS A 52 0.11 -0.45 1.21
CA CYS A 52 0.98 0.21 0.24
C CYS A 52 0.40 0.19 -1.18
N VAL A 53 -0.22 -0.92 -1.59
CA VAL A 53 -0.90 -1.04 -2.90
C VAL A 53 -2.10 -0.11 -2.99
N ASP A 54 -2.91 0.02 -1.93
CA ASP A 54 -4.03 0.97 -1.92
C ASP A 54 -3.52 2.42 -2.01
N TYR A 55 -2.48 2.77 -1.25
CA TYR A 55 -1.84 4.08 -1.32
C TYR A 55 -1.33 4.39 -2.73
N TYR A 56 -0.62 3.44 -3.36
CA TYR A 56 -0.17 3.56 -4.75
C TYR A 56 -1.34 3.77 -5.71
N TYR A 57 -2.36 2.90 -5.65
CA TYR A 57 -3.49 2.92 -6.55
C TYR A 57 -4.22 4.26 -6.48
N ASN A 58 -4.56 4.70 -5.26
CA ASN A 58 -5.27 5.96 -5.06
C ASN A 58 -4.42 7.14 -5.51
N THR A 59 -3.14 7.20 -5.16
CA THR A 59 -2.27 8.31 -5.54
C THR A 59 -2.08 8.40 -7.05
N VAL A 60 -1.79 7.28 -7.73
CA VAL A 60 -1.57 7.31 -9.19
C VAL A 60 -2.87 7.58 -9.94
N LYS A 61 -4.00 7.05 -9.46
CA LYS A 61 -5.30 7.28 -10.09
C LYS A 61 -5.77 8.73 -9.98
N THR A 62 -5.51 9.41 -8.87
CA THR A 62 -6.01 10.78 -8.61
C THR A 62 -5.01 11.87 -8.98
N GLU A 63 -3.72 11.63 -8.74
CA GLU A 63 -2.65 12.63 -8.86
C GLU A 63 -1.56 12.25 -9.87
N GLY A 64 -1.57 11.01 -10.36
CA GLY A 64 -0.63 10.51 -11.37
C GLY A 64 0.68 9.97 -10.79
N LEU A 65 1.46 9.31 -11.65
CA LEU A 65 2.72 8.66 -11.29
C LEU A 65 3.76 9.64 -10.72
N ALA A 66 3.86 10.84 -11.29
CA ALA A 66 4.83 11.84 -10.85
C ALA A 66 4.60 12.26 -9.39
N ALA A 67 3.34 12.38 -8.97
CA ALA A 67 2.98 12.67 -7.59
C ALA A 67 3.35 11.49 -6.68
N PHE A 68 3.05 10.26 -7.09
CA PHE A 68 3.44 9.06 -6.34
C PHE A 68 4.96 8.99 -6.13
N ILE A 69 5.76 9.17 -7.18
CA ILE A 69 7.24 9.15 -7.09
C ILE A 69 7.75 10.27 -6.17
N HIS A 70 7.17 11.46 -6.27
CA HIS A 70 7.58 12.60 -5.47
C HIS A 70 7.23 12.40 -3.99
N LYS A 71 6.01 11.98 -3.66
CA LYS A 71 5.59 11.73 -2.27
C LYS A 71 6.39 10.63 -1.59
N THR A 72 6.68 9.55 -2.32
CA THR A 72 7.45 8.40 -1.82
C THR A 72 8.95 8.61 -1.90
N GLN A 73 9.42 9.73 -2.45
CA GLN A 73 10.84 10.01 -2.65
C GLN A 73 11.59 8.92 -3.41
N TRP A 74 10.90 8.18 -4.29
CA TRP A 74 11.47 7.04 -5.01
C TRP A 74 12.07 5.98 -4.06
N ASP A 75 11.38 5.70 -2.95
CA ASP A 75 11.72 4.64 -2.02
C ASP A 75 11.64 3.27 -2.70
N MET A 76 12.78 2.58 -2.79
CA MET A 76 12.90 1.30 -3.46
C MET A 76 12.26 0.16 -2.67
N ASP A 77 12.28 0.23 -1.34
CA ASP A 77 11.70 -0.82 -0.49
C ASP A 77 10.18 -0.79 -0.64
N LEU A 78 9.58 0.41 -0.62
CA LEU A 78 8.15 0.59 -0.92
C LEU A 78 7.78 0.09 -2.33
N ILE A 79 8.62 0.34 -3.34
CA ILE A 79 8.39 -0.15 -4.70
C ILE A 79 8.37 -1.68 -4.75
N GLU A 80 9.29 -2.33 -4.04
CA GLU A 80 9.37 -3.79 -3.95
C GLU A 80 8.14 -4.37 -3.23
N ILE A 81 7.72 -3.75 -2.12
CA ILE A 81 6.51 -4.12 -1.38
C ILE A 81 5.26 -4.03 -2.28
N ILE A 82 5.10 -2.93 -3.03
CA ILE A 82 3.97 -2.76 -3.94
C ILE A 82 3.99 -3.81 -5.05
N GLN A 83 5.17 -4.08 -5.64
CA GLN A 83 5.31 -5.10 -6.68
C GLN A 83 4.91 -6.49 -6.17
N ALA A 84 5.41 -6.87 -4.99
CA ALA A 84 5.08 -8.12 -4.33
C ALA A 84 3.58 -8.22 -4.03
N GLY A 85 2.98 -7.16 -3.48
CA GLY A 85 1.54 -7.10 -3.19
C GLY A 85 0.67 -7.23 -4.45
N LEU A 86 0.98 -6.49 -5.52
CA LEU A 86 0.27 -6.61 -6.80
C LEU A 86 0.34 -8.04 -7.37
N SER A 87 1.51 -8.69 -7.25
CA SER A 87 1.68 -10.08 -7.65
C SER A 87 0.88 -11.04 -6.79
N ALA A 88 0.90 -10.88 -5.46
CA ALA A 88 0.16 -11.72 -4.52
C ALA A 88 -1.37 -11.62 -4.69
N MET A 89 -1.87 -10.43 -5.05
CA MET A 89 -3.27 -10.18 -5.38
C MET A 89 -3.68 -10.71 -6.77
N ALA A 90 -2.74 -11.23 -7.56
CA ALA A 90 -2.92 -11.60 -8.96
C ALA A 90 -3.44 -10.45 -9.85
N ALA A 91 -3.07 -9.21 -9.52
CA ALA A 91 -3.47 -8.00 -10.25
C ALA A 91 -2.58 -7.80 -11.48
N SER A 92 -2.78 -8.65 -12.48
CA SER A 92 -1.87 -8.82 -13.62
C SER A 92 -1.73 -7.57 -14.49
N GLU A 93 -2.82 -6.81 -14.70
CA GLU A 93 -2.77 -5.58 -15.51
C GLU A 93 -2.08 -4.46 -14.74
N HIS A 94 -2.40 -4.30 -13.45
CA HIS A 94 -1.74 -3.33 -12.58
C HIS A 94 -0.28 -3.63 -12.36
N LEU A 95 0.10 -4.91 -12.20
CA LEU A 95 1.49 -5.33 -12.09
C LEU A 95 2.28 -4.99 -13.36
N ALA A 96 1.75 -5.34 -14.54
CA ALA A 96 2.41 -5.03 -15.80
C ALA A 96 2.56 -3.52 -16.03
N TYR A 97 1.52 -2.74 -15.70
CA TYR A 97 1.58 -1.28 -15.75
C TYR A 97 2.64 -0.74 -14.78
N PHE A 98 2.61 -1.16 -13.52
CA PHE A 98 3.55 -0.74 -12.49
C PHE A 98 5.00 -1.01 -12.90
N GLU A 99 5.29 -2.24 -13.34
CA GLU A 99 6.64 -2.62 -13.78
C GLU A 99 7.13 -1.79 -14.98
N LYS A 100 6.25 -1.50 -15.94
CA LYS A 100 6.56 -0.61 -17.07
C LYS A 100 6.98 0.78 -16.55
N GLN A 101 6.22 1.35 -15.63
CA GLN A 101 6.53 2.65 -15.02
C GLN A 101 7.87 2.61 -14.27
N MET A 102 8.10 1.57 -13.46
CA MET A 102 9.35 1.45 -12.70
C MET A 102 10.57 1.30 -13.61
N ARG A 103 10.45 0.56 -14.72
CA ARG A 103 11.52 0.47 -15.74
C ARG A 103 11.81 1.82 -16.36
N GLN A 104 10.78 2.61 -16.69
CA GLN A 104 10.95 3.95 -17.25
C GLN A 104 11.65 4.88 -16.26
N MET A 105 11.29 4.83 -14.99
CA MET A 105 11.93 5.62 -13.93
C MET A 105 13.42 5.30 -13.77
N LYS A 106 13.81 4.03 -13.89
CA LYS A 106 15.21 3.58 -13.87
C LYS A 106 16.05 4.14 -15.03
N LEU A 107 15.44 4.65 -16.09
CA LEU A 107 16.14 5.28 -17.22
C LEU A 107 16.54 6.74 -16.95
N PHE A 108 15.97 7.40 -15.93
CA PHE A 108 16.37 8.75 -15.57
C PHE A 108 17.77 8.74 -14.94
N SER A 109 18.59 9.73 -15.28
CA SER A 109 19.87 9.90 -14.59
C SER A 109 19.64 10.27 -13.13
N LYS A 110 20.53 9.79 -12.24
CA LYS A 110 20.48 10.08 -10.79
C LYS A 110 20.38 11.58 -10.51
N ILE A 111 21.10 12.41 -11.27
CA ILE A 111 21.10 13.86 -11.14
C ILE A 111 19.72 14.44 -11.48
N LYS A 112 19.12 13.99 -12.59
CA LYS A 112 17.81 14.47 -13.03
C LYS A 112 16.71 14.07 -12.06
N LEU A 113 16.76 12.82 -11.56
CA LEU A 113 15.82 12.34 -10.56
C LEU A 113 15.97 13.09 -9.22
N ALA A 114 17.19 13.22 -8.70
CA ALA A 114 17.44 13.95 -7.44
C ALA A 114 16.95 15.40 -7.51
N LYS A 115 17.20 16.10 -8.63
CA LYS A 115 16.70 17.46 -8.84
C LYS A 115 15.17 17.53 -8.77
N PHE A 116 14.48 16.54 -9.33
CA PHE A 116 13.02 16.47 -9.31
C PHE A 116 12.46 16.21 -7.92
N LEU A 117 13.07 15.29 -7.16
CA LEU A 117 12.63 14.95 -5.81
C LEU A 117 12.86 16.09 -4.80
N GLN A 118 13.93 16.89 -4.97
CA GLN A 118 14.30 17.98 -4.07
C GLN A 118 13.50 19.28 -4.26
N GLN A 119 12.81 19.45 -5.40
CA GLN A 119 12.02 20.63 -5.69
C GLN A 119 10.53 20.35 -5.48
N PRO A 120 9.69 21.37 -5.24
CA PRO A 120 8.23 21.21 -5.28
C PRO A 120 7.77 20.57 -6.60
N LEU A 121 6.80 19.65 -6.53
CA LEU A 121 6.30 18.88 -7.66
C LEU A 121 5.88 19.77 -8.85
N GLU A 122 5.31 20.95 -8.57
CA GLU A 122 4.84 21.93 -9.57
C GLU A 122 5.98 22.51 -10.42
N LYS A 123 7.22 22.48 -9.89
CA LYS A 123 8.43 22.89 -10.61
C LYS A 123 9.04 21.75 -11.43
N GLY A 124 8.50 20.53 -11.31
CA GLY A 124 8.95 19.31 -11.98
C GLY A 124 8.26 18.97 -13.31
N LYS A 125 7.57 19.92 -13.95
CA LYS A 125 6.67 19.68 -15.10
C LYS A 125 7.29 18.83 -16.22
N ASP A 126 8.56 19.05 -16.56
CA ASP A 126 9.23 18.30 -17.63
C ASP A 126 9.32 16.80 -17.32
N ILE A 127 9.56 16.43 -16.05
CA ILE A 127 9.56 15.02 -15.64
C ILE A 127 8.14 14.51 -15.50
N SER A 128 7.23 15.29 -14.93
CA SER A 128 5.83 14.90 -14.81
C SER A 128 5.23 14.56 -16.18
N GLN A 129 5.48 15.39 -17.19
CA GLN A 129 5.03 15.16 -18.57
C GLN A 129 5.65 13.90 -19.20
N LEU A 130 6.91 13.59 -18.90
CA LEU A 130 7.55 12.36 -19.37
C LEU A 130 6.96 11.11 -18.71
N LEU A 131 6.41 11.24 -17.50
CA LEU A 131 5.81 10.16 -16.71
C LEU A 131 4.29 10.03 -16.92
N GLU A 132 3.69 10.90 -17.71
CA GLU A 132 2.28 10.76 -18.06
C GLU A 132 2.07 9.50 -18.88
N ASP A 133 1.27 8.58 -18.34
CA ASP A 133 0.83 7.38 -19.04
C ASP A 133 -0.69 7.26 -19.00
N LYS A 134 -1.31 7.23 -20.18
CA LYS A 134 -2.76 7.13 -20.36
C LYS A 134 -3.27 5.68 -20.36
N THR A 135 -2.39 4.69 -20.23
CA THR A 135 -2.76 3.27 -20.19
C THR A 135 -2.97 2.77 -18.76
N PHE A 136 -3.48 3.61 -17.86
CA PHE A 136 -3.80 3.18 -16.50
C PHE A 136 -4.84 2.04 -16.56
N PRO A 137 -4.63 0.91 -15.86
CA PRO A 137 -5.47 -0.27 -16.04
C PRO A 137 -6.90 -0.08 -15.56
N THR A 138 -7.82 -0.83 -16.17
CA THR A 138 -9.24 -0.88 -15.78
C THR A 138 -9.57 -2.01 -14.82
N GLU A 139 -8.65 -2.98 -14.63
CA GLU A 139 -8.72 -4.03 -13.63
C GLU A 139 -9.10 -3.47 -12.25
N ASP A 140 -10.09 -4.10 -11.59
CA ASP A 140 -10.62 -3.66 -10.30
C ASP A 140 -9.69 -4.10 -9.16
N LEU A 141 -8.63 -3.32 -8.96
CA LEU A 141 -7.61 -3.58 -7.96
C LEU A 141 -8.18 -3.60 -6.52
N VAL A 142 -9.22 -2.80 -6.24
CA VAL A 142 -9.84 -2.77 -4.91
C VAL A 142 -10.50 -4.11 -4.62
N SER A 143 -11.23 -4.67 -5.59
CA SER A 143 -11.84 -6.00 -5.46
C SER A 143 -10.80 -7.12 -5.34
N LEU A 144 -9.69 -7.04 -6.10
CA LEU A 144 -8.61 -8.02 -6.00
C LEU A 144 -7.92 -7.97 -4.63
N ASN A 145 -7.58 -6.78 -4.14
CA ASN A 145 -6.99 -6.58 -2.81
C ASN A 145 -7.93 -7.10 -1.71
N ALA A 146 -9.22 -6.74 -1.74
CA ALA A 146 -10.21 -7.22 -0.79
C ALA A 146 -10.34 -8.75 -0.79
N ASN A 147 -10.32 -9.38 -1.98
CA ASN A 147 -10.40 -10.84 -2.08
C ASN A 147 -9.15 -11.52 -1.54
N TRP A 148 -7.97 -10.97 -1.83
CA TRP A 148 -6.71 -11.46 -1.29
C TRP A 148 -6.68 -11.41 0.24
N LEU A 149 -7.03 -10.26 0.84
CA LEU A 149 -7.14 -10.12 2.29
C LEU A 149 -8.11 -11.14 2.91
N LYS A 150 -9.31 -11.32 2.34
CA LYS A 150 -10.29 -12.29 2.87
C LYS A 150 -9.82 -13.75 2.82
N GLN A 151 -8.99 -14.10 1.83
CA GLN A 151 -8.55 -15.47 1.59
C GLN A 151 -7.18 -15.77 2.21
N HIS A 152 -6.51 -14.75 2.75
CA HIS A 152 -5.19 -14.90 3.35
C HIS A 152 -5.24 -15.85 4.56
N PRO A 153 -4.28 -16.79 4.70
CA PRO A 153 -4.26 -17.75 5.80
C PRO A 153 -4.18 -17.10 7.19
N ASP A 154 -3.50 -15.96 7.29
CA ASP A 154 -3.31 -15.24 8.56
C ASP A 154 -4.41 -14.20 8.84
N THR A 155 -5.47 -14.19 8.02
CA THR A 155 -6.62 -13.31 8.23
C THR A 155 -7.53 -13.82 9.33
N HIS A 156 -7.75 -12.95 10.31
CA HIS A 156 -8.68 -13.17 11.40
C HIS A 156 -9.82 -12.16 11.28
N VAL A 157 -11.05 -12.68 11.15
CA VAL A 157 -12.26 -11.87 11.18
C VAL A 157 -12.75 -11.79 12.61
N VAL A 158 -12.79 -10.58 13.16
CA VAL A 158 -13.07 -10.33 14.57
C VAL A 158 -14.06 -9.19 14.73
N THR A 159 -14.75 -9.13 15.87
CA THR A 159 -15.53 -7.95 16.24
C THR A 159 -14.61 -6.75 16.50
N ILE A 160 -15.17 -5.54 16.53
CA ILE A 160 -14.39 -4.33 16.85
C ILE A 160 -13.79 -4.41 18.27
N GLU A 161 -14.53 -4.97 19.23
CA GLU A 161 -14.06 -5.14 20.62
C GLU A 161 -12.86 -6.11 20.70
N GLU A 162 -12.94 -7.24 20.01
CA GLU A 162 -11.84 -8.22 19.92
C GLU A 162 -10.63 -7.63 19.19
N MET A 163 -10.85 -6.88 18.10
CA MET A 163 -9.77 -6.20 17.37
C MET A 163 -9.01 -5.23 18.27
N GLN A 164 -9.73 -4.39 19.03
CA GLN A 164 -9.13 -3.46 19.97
C GLN A 164 -8.32 -4.18 21.04
N LYS A 165 -8.86 -5.29 21.58
CA LYS A 165 -8.16 -6.11 22.56
C LYS A 165 -6.87 -6.68 22.01
N ILE A 166 -6.89 -7.31 20.83
CA ILE A 166 -5.70 -7.91 20.19
C ILE A 166 -4.61 -6.84 19.98
N LEU A 167 -4.99 -5.67 19.48
CA LEU A 167 -4.04 -4.59 19.23
C LEU A 167 -3.46 -4.03 20.52
N THR A 168 -4.28 -3.87 21.56
CA THR A 168 -3.82 -3.36 22.87
C THR A 168 -2.88 -4.36 23.53
N ASP A 169 -3.24 -5.65 23.54
CA ASP A 169 -2.41 -6.70 24.12
C ASP A 169 -1.04 -6.75 23.44
N PHE A 170 -0.99 -6.64 22.10
CA PHE A 170 0.25 -6.60 21.35
C PHE A 170 1.15 -5.40 21.75
N LEU A 171 0.57 -4.21 21.88
CA LEU A 171 1.31 -3.00 22.25
C LEU A 171 1.77 -3.00 23.71
N MET A 172 1.01 -3.59 24.63
CA MET A 172 1.39 -3.65 26.05
C MET A 172 2.53 -4.63 26.30
N GLU A 173 2.61 -5.72 25.54
CA GLU A 173 3.67 -6.71 25.65
C GLU A 173 5.04 -6.20 25.13
N GLU A 174 5.10 -5.02 24.50
CA GLU A 174 6.36 -4.33 24.13
C GLU A 174 6.95 -3.50 25.30
N GLU A 175 6.14 -3.15 26.30
CA GLU A 175 6.57 -2.30 27.43
C GLU A 175 7.30 -3.07 28.56
N ASP A 176 7.31 -4.40 28.52
CA ASP A 176 7.90 -5.32 29.52
C ASP A 176 9.28 -5.89 29.10
#